data_AF-A0A7J2KD84-F1
#
_entry.id   AF-A0A7J2KD84-F1
#
_cell.length_a   1.000
_cell.length_b   1.000
_cell.length_c   1.000
_cell.angle_alpha   90.00
_cell.angle_beta   90.00
_cell.angle_gamma   90.00
#
_symmetry.space_group_name_H-M   'P 1'
#
loop_
_entity.id
_entity.type
_entity.pdbx_description
1 polymer ?
#
loop_
_entity_poly.entity_id
_entity_poly.type
_entity_poly.pdbx_seq_one_letter_code
_entity_poly.pdbx_strand_id
1 'polypeptide(L)'
;MRSILHREVFLKDPNINIILDIIALQTEGQKKYCIKSFTIFPLSPLEAELIVEKFNQNLVWYYLGENKIVFYPQKIGKLCFFTMEDIENIIVNSIIECIRLDVSKNM
;
A
#
# COMPACT_ATOMS: atom_id res chain seq x y z
N MET A 1 1.09 -21.53 10.11
CA MET A 1 0.61 -20.49 11.03
C MET A 1 0.29 -19.24 10.23
N ARG A 2 -0.83 -18.57 10.53
CA ARG A 2 -1.25 -17.32 9.89
C ARG A 2 -1.33 -16.25 10.97
N SER A 3 -0.60 -15.16 10.82
CA SER A 3 -0.72 -13.97 11.68
C SER A 3 -1.00 -12.73 10.84
N ILE A 4 -1.63 -11.75 11.47
CA ILE A 4 -1.82 -10.41 10.90
C ILE A 4 -0.80 -9.50 11.56
N LEU A 5 -0.10 -8.71 10.74
CA LEU A 5 0.87 -7.73 11.15
C LEU A 5 0.37 -6.36 10.73
N HIS A 6 0.53 -5.38 11.62
CA HIS A 6 0.22 -3.98 11.36
C HIS A 6 1.53 -3.19 11.32
N ARG A 7 1.68 -2.35 10.30
CA ARG A 7 2.82 -1.45 10.12
C ARG A 7 2.32 -0.08 9.78
N GLU A 8 2.93 0.92 10.40
CA GLU A 8 2.63 2.32 10.15
C GLU A 8 3.92 3.01 9.71
N VAL A 9 3.84 3.71 8.59
CA VAL A 9 4.96 4.43 7.99
C VAL A 9 4.51 5.88 7.83
N PHE A 10 5.22 6.78 8.50
CA PHE A 10 5.00 8.22 8.36
C PHE A 10 6.03 8.81 7.41
N LEU A 11 5.55 9.33 6.29
CA LEU A 11 6.33 10.11 5.34
C LEU A 11 6.22 11.58 5.74
N LYS A 12 7.36 12.18 6.11
CA LYS A 12 7.39 13.60 6.51
C LYS A 12 7.15 14.55 5.33
N ASP A 13 7.59 14.15 4.14
CA ASP A 13 7.47 14.90 2.90
C ASP A 13 7.28 13.93 1.71
N PRO A 14 6.05 13.75 1.21
CA PRO A 14 4.80 14.47 1.54
C PRO A 14 4.19 13.96 2.86
N ASN A 15 3.74 14.86 3.75
CA ASN A 15 3.16 14.58 5.08
C ASN A 15 1.99 13.57 5.05
N ILE A 16 2.31 12.28 5.01
CA ILE A 16 1.38 11.18 4.71
C ILE A 16 1.65 10.00 5.64
N ASN A 17 0.58 9.41 6.16
CA ASN A 17 0.62 8.16 6.90
C ASN A 17 0.18 7.02 5.99
N ILE A 18 0.94 5.93 6.01
CA ILE A 18 0.64 4.69 5.33
C ILE A 18 0.53 3.58 6.39
N ILE A 19 -0.63 2.95 6.47
CA ILE A 19 -0.86 1.80 7.35
C ILE A 19 -0.95 0.55 6.49
N LEU A 20 -0.09 -0.43 6.71
CA LEU A 20 -0.10 -1.72 6.03
C LEU A 20 -0.68 -2.81 6.94
N ASP A 21 -1.70 -3.51 6.44
CA ASP A 21 -2.20 -4.74 7.03
C ASP A 21 -1.67 -5.93 6.25
N ILE A 22 -0.84 -6.75 6.89
CA ILE A 22 -0.05 -7.79 6.24
C ILE A 22 -0.41 -9.14 6.82
N ILE A 23 -0.61 -10.14 5.97
CA ILE A 23 -0.78 -11.54 6.36
C ILE A 23 0.57 -12.23 6.24
N ALA A 24 1.12 -12.70 7.36
CA ALA A 24 2.27 -13.59 7.36
C ALA A 24 1.80 -15.05 7.23
N LEU A 25 2.36 -15.74 6.25
CA LEU A 25 2.09 -17.14 5.93
C LEU A 25 3.39 -17.93 6.07
N GLN A 26 3.33 -19.06 6.77
CA GLN A 26 4.41 -20.06 6.79
C GLN A 26 3.96 -21.26 5.95
N THR A 27 4.64 -21.51 4.82
CA THR A 27 4.41 -22.66 3.94
C THR A 27 5.73 -23.38 3.71
N GLU A 28 5.82 -24.66 4.07
CA GLU A 28 6.96 -25.54 3.73
C GLU A 28 8.34 -24.94 4.07
N GLY A 29 8.49 -24.34 5.25
CA GLY A 29 9.75 -23.73 5.70
C GLY A 29 10.02 -22.32 5.18
N GLN A 30 9.26 -21.84 4.18
CA GLN A 30 9.36 -20.47 3.67
C GLN A 30 8.29 -19.56 4.29
N LYS A 31 8.71 -18.36 4.73
CA LYS A 31 7.80 -17.29 5.12
C LYS A 31 7.43 -16.46 3.90
N LYS A 32 6.15 -16.11 3.80
CA LYS A 32 5.61 -15.17 2.81
C LYS A 32 4.77 -14.13 3.52
N TYR A 33 4.83 -12.90 3.06
CA TYR A 33 4.10 -11.76 3.62
C TYR A 33 3.25 -11.16 2.51
N CYS A 34 1.94 -11.12 2.70
CA CYS A 34 1.00 -10.67 1.67
C CYS A 34 0.19 -9.48 2.16
N ILE A 35 0.01 -8.48 1.31
CA ILE A 35 -0.91 -7.37 1.61
C ILE A 35 -2.33 -7.92 1.74
N LYS A 36 -2.98 -7.60 2.86
CA LYS A 36 -4.43 -7.72 3.04
C LYS A 36 -5.11 -6.43 2.63
N SER A 37 -4.59 -5.32 3.13
CA SER A 37 -5.03 -3.96 2.84
C SER A 37 -3.90 -2.99 3.14
N PHE A 38 -4.00 -1.79 2.60
CA PHE A 38 -3.26 -0.66 3.14
C PHE A 38 -4.10 0.60 3.10
N THR A 39 -3.88 1.48 4.06
CA THR A 39 -4.61 2.75 4.19
C THR A 39 -3.64 3.90 4.07
N ILE A 40 -4.02 4.96 3.36
CA ILE A 40 -3.19 6.15 3.16
C ILE A 40 -4.01 7.38 3.55
N PHE A 41 -3.41 8.29 4.32
CA PHE A 41 -4.04 9.57 4.65
C PHE A 41 -3.01 10.65 5.04
N PRO A 42 -3.21 11.91 4.61
CA PRO A 42 -4.20 12.32 3.62
C PRO A 42 -3.86 11.80 2.21
N LEU A 43 -4.88 11.50 1.42
CA LEU A 43 -4.78 11.13 0.01
C LEU A 43 -6.06 11.55 -0.72
N SER A 44 -5.92 12.16 -1.89
CA SER A 44 -7.03 12.50 -2.77
C SER A 44 -7.50 11.29 -3.60
N PRO A 45 -8.74 11.30 -4.08
CA PRO A 45 -9.21 10.29 -5.04
C PRO A 45 -8.36 10.21 -6.32
N LEU A 46 -7.80 11.32 -6.79
CA LEU A 46 -6.95 11.33 -7.99
C LEU A 46 -5.65 10.56 -7.75
N GLU A 47 -4.96 10.83 -6.64
CA GLU A 47 -3.75 10.10 -6.25
C GLU A 47 -4.05 8.60 -6.02
N ALA A 48 -5.25 8.27 -5.55
CA ALA A 48 -5.67 6.88 -5.42
C ALA A 48 -5.75 6.15 -6.76
N GLU A 49 -6.29 6.78 -7.81
CA GLU A 49 -6.31 6.22 -9.15
C GLU A 49 -4.89 6.01 -9.70
N LEU A 50 -3.98 6.98 -9.50
CA LEU A 50 -2.57 6.84 -9.89
C LEU A 50 -1.89 5.65 -9.21
N ILE A 51 -2.21 5.39 -7.95
CA ILE A 51 -1.72 4.21 -7.23
C ILE A 51 -2.32 2.94 -7.83
N VAL A 52 -3.62 2.89 -8.14
CA VAL A 52 -4.21 1.72 -8.80
C VAL A 52 -3.55 1.42 -10.15
N GLU A 53 -3.26 2.44 -10.95
CA GLU A 53 -2.53 2.31 -12.22
C GLU A 53 -1.12 1.75 -12.00
N LYS A 54 -0.38 2.28 -11.02
CA LYS A 54 0.98 1.81 -10.66
C LYS A 54 1.01 0.32 -10.30
N PHE A 55 -0.06 -0.19 -9.70
CA PHE A 55 -0.21 -1.60 -9.35
C PHE A 55 -0.91 -2.42 -10.44
N ASN A 56 -0.92 -1.97 -11.71
CA ASN A 56 -1.54 -2.64 -12.85
C ASN A 56 -3.00 -3.05 -12.58
N GLN A 57 -3.79 -2.15 -11.97
CA GLN A 57 -5.18 -2.38 -11.60
C GLN A 57 -5.40 -3.61 -10.69
N ASN A 58 -4.37 -4.07 -9.97
CA ASN A 58 -4.51 -5.17 -9.01
C ASN A 58 -5.08 -4.72 -7.66
N LEU A 59 -5.41 -3.45 -7.54
CA LEU A 59 -5.98 -2.84 -6.35
C LEU A 59 -7.37 -2.30 -6.64
N VAL A 60 -8.23 -2.32 -5.62
CA VAL A 60 -9.45 -1.52 -5.54
C VAL A 60 -9.34 -0.62 -4.32
N TRP A 61 -9.91 0.56 -4.37
CA TRP A 61 -9.86 1.51 -3.27
C TRP A 61 -11.26 1.96 -2.83
N TYR A 62 -11.35 2.41 -1.58
CA TYR A 62 -12.56 2.97 -0.99
C TYR A 62 -12.23 4.24 -0.21
N TYR A 63 -13.03 5.28 -0.41
CA TYR A 63 -12.96 6.52 0.35
C TYR A 63 -13.64 6.35 1.71
N LEU A 64 -12.91 6.61 2.79
CA LEU A 64 -13.43 6.53 4.16
C LEU A 64 -13.79 7.90 4.75
N GLY A 65 -13.63 8.98 3.99
CA GLY A 65 -13.75 10.36 4.49
C GLY A 65 -12.41 10.93 4.96
N GLU A 66 -12.35 12.24 5.20
CA GLU A 66 -11.16 12.94 5.74
C GLU A 66 -9.85 12.68 4.97
N ASN A 67 -9.92 12.55 3.63
CA ASN A 67 -8.77 12.18 2.80
C ASN A 67 -8.14 10.83 3.19
N LYS A 68 -8.92 9.93 3.78
CA LYS A 68 -8.49 8.59 4.14
C LYS A 68 -8.99 7.58 3.12
N ILE A 69 -8.05 6.87 2.50
CA ILE A 69 -8.33 5.90 1.44
C ILE A 69 -7.75 4.56 1.83
N VAL A 70 -8.56 3.52 1.73
CA VAL A 70 -8.13 2.14 1.93
C VAL A 70 -8.07 1.41 0.59
N PHE A 71 -6.99 0.66 0.37
CA PHE A 71 -6.75 -0.17 -0.79
C PHE A 71 -6.79 -1.64 -0.41
N TYR A 72 -7.39 -2.44 -1.28
CA TYR A 72 -7.43 -3.89 -1.18
C TYR A 72 -6.89 -4.51 -2.48
N PRO A 73 -6.05 -5.54 -2.40
CA PRO A 73 -5.74 -6.35 -3.58
C PRO A 73 -7.01 -7.03 -4.09
N GLN A 74 -7.24 -7.00 -5.41
CA GLN A 74 -8.38 -7.69 -6.05
C GLN A 74 -8.43 -9.19 -5.71
N LYS A 75 -7.27 -9.81 -5.45
CA LYS A 75 -7.14 -11.17 -4.95
C LYS A 75 -6.09 -11.21 -3.85
N ILE A 76 -6.47 -11.77 -2.70
CA ILE A 76 -5.50 -12.08 -1.64
C ILE A 76 -4.42 -12.99 -2.24
N GLY A 77 -3.15 -12.65 -2.00
CA GLY A 77 -2.02 -13.41 -2.55
C GLY A 77 -1.36 -12.80 -3.78
N LYS A 78 -1.95 -11.77 -4.42
CA LYS A 78 -1.33 -11.10 -5.59
C LYS A 78 -0.14 -10.21 -5.22
N LEU A 79 -0.17 -9.60 -4.04
CA LEU A 79 0.90 -8.73 -3.54
C LEU A 79 1.55 -9.44 -2.36
N CYS A 80 2.49 -10.34 -2.65
CA CYS A 80 3.24 -11.09 -1.65
C CYS A 80 4.75 -10.96 -1.86
N PHE A 81 5.47 -10.98 -0.75
CA PHE A 81 6.92 -10.83 -0.70
C PHE A 81 7.52 -11.83 0.27
N PHE A 82 8.83 -12.04 0.18
CA PHE A 82 9.54 -13.01 1.03
C PHE A 82 9.98 -12.41 2.37
N THR A 83 10.13 -11.08 2.44
CA THR A 83 10.48 -10.36 3.67
C THR A 83 9.48 -9.23 3.98
N MET A 84 9.44 -8.82 5.24
CA MET A 84 8.69 -7.63 5.68
C MET A 84 9.33 -6.33 5.18
N GLU A 85 10.62 -6.34 4.89
CA GLU A 85 11.32 -5.17 4.36
C GLU A 85 10.96 -4.95 2.89
N ASP A 86 10.89 -6.02 2.09
CA ASP A 86 10.50 -5.95 0.67
C ASP A 86 9.09 -5.36 0.51
N ILE A 87 8.14 -5.80 1.34
CA ILE A 87 6.74 -5.32 1.27
C ILE A 87 6.64 -3.85 1.66
N GLU A 88 7.34 -3.41 2.71
CA GLU A 88 7.38 -2.00 3.11
C GLU A 88 8.03 -1.16 2.00
N ASN A 89 9.22 -1.53 1.54
CA ASN A 89 9.96 -0.79 0.52
C ASN A 89 9.20 -0.68 -0.80
N ILE A 90 8.64 -1.79 -1.32
CA ILE A 90 7.99 -1.79 -2.63
C ILE A 90 6.66 -1.03 -2.59
N ILE A 91 5.86 -1.21 -1.54
CA ILE A 91 4.58 -0.51 -1.42
C ILE A 91 4.81 0.98 -1.18
N VAL A 92 5.65 1.34 -0.21
CA VAL A 92 5.91 2.74 0.15
C VAL A 92 6.57 3.50 -0.98
N ASN A 93 7.60 2.95 -1.65
CA ASN A 93 8.26 3.63 -2.76
C ASN A 93 7.32 3.82 -3.96
N SER A 94 6.48 2.83 -4.27
CA SER A 94 5.47 2.97 -5.34
C SER A 94 4.48 4.08 -5.05
N ILE A 95 4.03 4.20 -3.79
CA ILE A 95 3.14 5.28 -3.33
C ILE A 95 3.84 6.64 -3.46
N ILE A 96 5.09 6.75 -2.99
CA ILE A 96 5.89 7.99 -3.08
C ILE A 96 6.03 8.45 -4.53
N GLU A 97 6.34 7.53 -5.45
CA GLU A 97 6.46 7.84 -6.87
C GLU A 97 5.16 8.41 -7.44
N CYS A 98 4.00 7.81 -7.12
CA CYS A 98 2.70 8.31 -7.57
C CYS A 98 2.41 9.74 -7.07
N ILE A 99 2.66 9.98 -5.78
CA ILE A 99 2.27 11.23 -5.12
C ILE A 99 3.22 12.37 -5.49
N ARG A 100 4.53 12.11 -5.62
CA ARG A 100 5.49 13.13 -6.05
C ARG A 100 5.33 13.55 -7.51
N LEU A 101 4.79 12.68 -8.36
CA LEU A 101 4.52 12.99 -9.77
C LEU A 101 3.28 13.89 -9.98
N ASP A 102 2.37 14.00 -9.02
CA ASP A 102 1.22 14.91 -9.11
C ASP A 102 1.63 16.38 -8.90
N VAL A 103 2.63 16.63 -8.04
CA VAL A 103 3.16 17.97 -7.78
C VAL A 103 3.81 18.60 -9.03
N SER A 104 4.41 17.78 -9.92
CA SER A 104 5.06 18.28 -11.14
C SER A 104 4.13 18.43 -12.34
N LYS A 105 2.92 17.87 -12.31
CA LYS A 105 1.91 18.03 -13.37
C LYS A 105 1.01 19.26 -13.19
N ASN A 106 1.04 19.88 -12.01
CA ASN A 106 0.25 21.07 -11.67
C ASN A 106 1.08 22.37 -11.64
N MET A 107 2.32 22.35 -12.17
CA MET A 107 3.18 23.51 -12.46
C MET A 107 3.29 23.73 -13.97
#